data_AF-A0A847Z8G5-F1
#
_entry.id   AF-A0A847Z8G5-F1
#
_cell.length_a   1.000
_cell.length_b   1.000
_cell.length_c   1.000
_cell.angle_alpha   90.00
_cell.angle_beta   90.00
_cell.angle_gamma   90.00
#
_symmetry.space_group_name_H-M   'P 1'
#
loop_
_entity.id
_entity.type
_entity.pdbx_description
1 polymer ?
#
loop_
_entity_poly.entity_id
_entity_poly.type
_entity_poly.pdbx_seq_one_letter_code
_entity_poly.pdbx_strand_id
1 'polypeptide(L)'
;MNKADINSILKENQSLKKRNQELENLLQGAPGPVPVSQEQIYRSLLHLCPASPAVTSLDDGVIYEISDRFCRQSGFGREELIGGSTVEIGF
;
A
#
# COMPACT_ATOMS: atom_id res chain seq x y z
N MET A 1 -18.13 49.69 -0.26
CA MET A 1 -18.62 48.54 0.52
C MET A 1 -19.12 49.07 1.86
N ASN A 2 -20.36 48.78 2.24
CA ASN A 2 -20.97 49.39 3.44
C ASN A 2 -20.54 48.63 4.73
N LYS A 3 -20.79 49.21 5.91
CA LYS A 3 -20.43 48.58 7.19
C LYS A 3 -21.09 47.21 7.39
N ALA A 4 -22.31 47.01 6.88
CA ALA A 4 -23.01 45.73 6.96
C ALA A 4 -22.33 44.64 6.11
N ASP A 5 -21.84 45.00 4.92
CA ASP A 5 -21.10 44.10 4.03
C ASP A 5 -19.77 43.67 4.68
N ILE A 6 -19.05 44.62 5.29
CA ILE A 6 -17.79 44.33 6.02
C ILE A 6 -18.06 43.40 7.19
N ASN A 7 -19.11 43.65 7.97
CA ASN A 7 -19.48 42.81 9.11
C ASN A 7 -19.89 41.39 8.67
N SER A 8 -20.57 41.27 7.53
CA SER A 8 -20.93 39.98 6.95
C SER A 8 -19.68 39.18 6.57
N ILE A 9 -18.73 39.82 5.89
CA ILE A 9 -17.46 39.20 5.47
C ILE A 9 -16.63 38.79 6.69
N LEU A 10 -16.57 39.62 7.74
CA LEU A 10 -15.85 39.27 8.97
C LEU A 10 -16.44 38.05 9.66
N LYS A 11 -17.77 37.95 9.71
CA LYS A 11 -18.49 36.81 10.29
C LYS A 11 -18.25 35.53 9.48
N GLU A 12 -18.26 35.62 8.15
CA GLU A 12 -17.94 34.51 7.26
C GLU A 12 -16.49 34.04 7.42
N ASN A 13 -15.53 34.97 7.47
CA ASN A 13 -14.12 34.64 7.71
C ASN A 13 -13.91 33.96 9.06
N GLN A 14 -14.64 34.37 10.10
CA GLN A 14 -14.56 33.73 11.41
C GLN A 14 -15.11 32.29 11.38
N SER A 15 -16.20 32.07 10.64
CA SER A 15 -16.76 30.74 10.41
C SER A 15 -15.80 29.83 9.63
N LEU A 16 -15.19 30.35 8.56
CA LEU A 16 -14.20 29.63 7.76
C LEU A 16 -12.96 29.26 8.56
N LYS A 17 -12.44 30.17 9.38
CA LYS A 17 -11.32 29.86 10.29
C LYS A 17 -11.65 28.72 11.24
N LYS A 18 -12.85 28.72 11.82
CA LYS A 18 -13.30 27.63 12.69
C LYS A 18 -13.37 26.31 11.93
N ARG A 19 -13.92 26.31 10.72
CA ARG A 19 -14.05 25.11 9.89
C ARG A 19 -12.69 24.58 9.43
N ASN A 20 -11.75 25.46 9.11
CA ASN A 20 -10.37 25.08 8.82
C ASN A 20 -9.69 24.45 10.04
N GLN A 21 -9.89 25.01 11.23
CA GLN A 21 -9.34 24.41 12.46
C GLN A 21 -9.96 23.03 12.75
N GLU A 22 -11.26 22.87 12.54
CA GLU A 22 -11.94 21.57 12.67
C GLU A 22 -11.39 20.56 11.64
N LEU A 23 -11.18 20.98 10.39
CA LEU A 23 -10.57 20.15 9.35
C LEU A 23 -9.13 19.77 9.70
N GLU A 24 -8.33 20.72 10.18
CA GLU A 24 -6.96 20.46 10.64
C GLU A 24 -6.95 19.46 11.80
N ASN A 25 -7.87 19.57 12.75
CA ASN A 25 -7.98 18.62 13.87
C ASN A 25 -8.45 17.23 13.39
N LEU A 26 -9.34 17.16 12.41
CA LEU A 26 -9.75 15.90 11.77
C LEU A 26 -8.57 15.28 10.97
N LEU A 27 -7.75 16.11 10.32
CA LEU A 27 -6.55 15.71 9.60
C LEU A 27 -5.38 15.34 10.54
N GLN A 28 -5.30 15.92 11.75
CA GLN A 28 -4.39 15.46 12.79
C GLN A 28 -4.72 14.03 13.24
N GLY A 29 -5.96 13.57 13.00
CA GLY A 29 -6.38 12.17 13.11
C GLY A 29 -6.31 11.37 11.81
N ALA A 30 -6.00 11.98 10.66
CA ALA A 30 -5.66 11.24 9.46
C ALA A 30 -4.25 10.68 9.65
N PRO A 31 -4.03 9.37 9.47
CA PRO A 31 -2.68 8.82 9.57
C PRO A 31 -1.78 9.55 8.57
N GLY A 32 -0.50 9.73 8.90
CA GLY A 32 0.51 10.36 8.02
C GLY A 32 0.67 9.62 6.68
N PRO A 33 1.85 9.17 6.23
CA PRO A 33 1.85 8.08 5.27
C PRO A 33 0.95 6.98 5.85
N VAL A 34 -0.13 6.61 5.13
CA VAL A 34 -1.02 5.51 5.53
C VAL A 34 -0.10 4.38 5.96
N PRO A 35 -0.16 3.89 7.21
CA PRO A 35 0.72 2.82 7.64
C PRO A 35 0.33 1.59 6.83
N VAL A 36 1.01 1.43 5.70
CA VAL A 36 0.89 0.28 4.83
C VAL A 36 1.34 -0.89 5.69
N SER A 37 0.47 -1.87 5.91
CA SER A 37 0.82 -2.99 6.77
C SER A 37 2.02 -3.74 6.17
N GLN A 38 2.78 -4.45 7.01
CA GLN A 38 3.89 -5.28 6.52
C GLN A 38 3.39 -6.25 5.43
N GLU A 39 2.18 -6.79 5.57
CA GLU A 39 1.53 -7.63 4.57
C GLU A 39 1.29 -6.89 3.25
N GLN A 40 0.79 -5.66 3.29
CA GLN A 40 0.57 -4.87 2.07
C GLN A 40 1.89 -4.52 1.36
N ILE A 41 2.94 -4.19 2.11
CA ILE A 41 4.27 -3.94 1.55
C ILE A 41 4.82 -5.23 0.92
N TYR A 42 4.75 -6.34 1.66
CA TYR A 42 5.18 -7.66 1.20
C TYR A 42 4.49 -8.06 -0.11
N ARG A 43 3.14 -8.00 -0.15
CA ARG A 43 2.36 -8.33 -1.34
C ARG A 43 2.70 -7.40 -2.51
N SER A 44 2.89 -6.11 -2.25
CA SER A 44 3.26 -5.16 -3.31
C SER A 44 4.62 -5.50 -3.91
N LEU A 45 5.63 -5.74 -3.07
CA LEU A 45 6.97 -6.12 -3.53
C LEU A 45 6.94 -7.45 -4.28
N LEU A 46 6.25 -8.46 -3.75
CA LEU A 46 6.21 -9.77 -4.38
C LEU A 46 5.51 -9.74 -5.73
N HIS A 47 4.30 -9.18 -5.79
CA HIS A 47 3.44 -9.29 -6.98
C HIS A 47 3.68 -8.19 -8.03
N LEU A 48 4.23 -7.03 -7.65
CA LEU A 48 4.44 -5.91 -8.58
C LEU A 48 5.90 -5.71 -8.99
N CYS A 49 6.87 -6.29 -8.27
CA CYS A 49 8.28 -6.13 -8.61
C CYS A 49 8.58 -6.73 -10.01
N PRO A 50 9.28 -5.99 -10.89
CA PRO A 50 9.63 -6.49 -12.22
C PRO A 50 10.51 -7.74 -12.23
N ALA A 51 11.29 -7.95 -11.17
CA ALA A 51 12.20 -9.08 -11.03
C ALA A 51 11.50 -10.40 -10.65
N SER A 52 10.18 -10.39 -10.39
CA SER A 52 9.38 -11.59 -10.08
C SER A 52 9.95 -12.46 -8.94
N PRO A 53 10.16 -11.94 -7.72
CA PRO A 53 10.75 -12.75 -6.67
C PRO A 53 9.86 -13.94 -6.26
N ALA A 54 10.50 -14.95 -5.66
CA ALA A 54 9.87 -16.07 -4.95
C ALA A 54 10.33 -16.06 -3.49
N VAL A 55 9.48 -16.52 -2.57
CA VAL A 55 9.86 -16.73 -1.17
C VAL A 55 10.11 -18.22 -0.98
N THR A 56 11.34 -18.56 -0.62
CA THR A 56 11.76 -19.94 -0.44
C THR A 56 12.44 -20.15 0.90
N SER A 57 12.43 -21.38 1.37
CA SER A 57 13.38 -21.83 2.39
C SER A 57 14.79 -21.76 1.82
N LEU A 58 15.74 -21.36 2.66
CA LEU A 58 17.15 -21.31 2.28
C LEU A 58 17.80 -22.70 2.29
N ASP A 59 17.34 -23.60 3.15
CA ASP A 59 17.99 -24.88 3.39
C ASP A 59 17.65 -25.92 2.31
N ASP A 60 16.38 -25.99 1.92
CA ASP A 60 15.84 -27.01 1.03
C ASP A 60 15.14 -26.44 -0.21
N GLY A 61 15.10 -25.11 -0.36
CA GLY A 61 14.50 -24.44 -1.52
C GLY A 61 12.98 -24.55 -1.59
N VAL A 62 12.29 -25.00 -0.54
CA VAL A 62 10.83 -25.13 -0.54
C VAL A 62 10.18 -23.78 -0.80
N ILE A 63 9.29 -23.74 -1.79
CA ILE A 63 8.62 -22.54 -2.26
C ILE A 63 7.38 -22.28 -1.41
N TYR A 64 7.37 -21.15 -0.69
CA TYR A 64 6.24 -20.73 0.14
C TYR A 64 5.29 -19.78 -0.58
N GLU A 65 5.80 -18.92 -1.45
CA GLU A 65 4.98 -17.96 -2.20
C GLU A 65 5.68 -17.51 -3.48
N ILE A 66 4.90 -17.25 -4.53
CA ILE A 66 5.39 -16.75 -5.81
C ILE A 66 4.44 -15.70 -6.39
N SER A 67 5.00 -14.78 -7.17
CA SER A 67 4.22 -13.83 -7.96
C SER A 67 3.58 -14.49 -9.19
N ASP A 68 2.48 -13.91 -9.70
CA ASP A 68 1.91 -14.38 -10.97
C ASP A 68 2.87 -14.18 -12.15
N ARG A 69 3.77 -13.19 -12.04
CA ARG A 69 4.80 -12.96 -13.05
C ARG A 69 5.82 -14.10 -13.06
N PHE A 70 6.19 -14.63 -11.89
CA PHE A 70 7.04 -15.82 -11.79
C PHE A 70 6.42 -17.02 -12.50
N CYS A 71 5.12 -17.30 -12.26
CA CYS A 71 4.41 -18.36 -12.99
C CYS A 71 4.49 -18.16 -14.51
N ARG A 72 4.21 -16.94 -15.00
CA ARG A 72 4.26 -16.65 -16.44
C ARG A 72 5.65 -16.79 -17.04
N GLN A 73 6.70 -16.46 -16.29
CA GLN A 73 8.08 -16.55 -16.78
C GLN A 73 8.65 -17.96 -16.74
N SER A 74 8.32 -18.72 -15.69
CA SER A 74 8.77 -20.09 -15.52
C SER A 74 7.98 -21.10 -16.36
N GLY A 75 6.72 -20.78 -16.69
CA GLY A 75 5.82 -21.67 -17.42
C GLY A 75 5.03 -22.64 -16.53
N PHE A 76 5.28 -22.63 -15.21
CA PHE A 76 4.59 -23.48 -14.24
C PHE A 76 3.40 -22.76 -13.60
N GLY A 77 2.35 -23.53 -13.28
CA GLY A 77 1.24 -23.10 -12.46
C GLY A 77 1.63 -22.93 -10.99
N ARG A 78 0.92 -22.07 -10.27
CA ARG A 78 1.19 -21.86 -8.83
C ARG A 78 1.04 -23.14 -8.01
N GLU A 79 0.00 -23.91 -8.28
CA GLU A 79 -0.29 -25.16 -7.57
C GLU A 79 0.78 -26.24 -7.81
N GLU A 80 1.54 -26.14 -8.91
CA GLU A 80 2.64 -27.06 -9.22
C GLU A 80 3.93 -26.67 -8.47
N LEU A 81 4.04 -25.42 -8.02
CA LEU A 81 5.25 -24.87 -7.42
C LEU A 81 5.17 -24.77 -5.90
N ILE A 82 4.03 -24.34 -5.34
CA ILE A 82 3.90 -24.12 -3.89
C ILE A 82 4.09 -25.44 -3.14
N GLY A 83 4.99 -25.43 -2.15
CA GLY A 83 5.38 -26.61 -1.38
C GLY A 83 6.42 -27.50 -2.06
N GLY A 84 6.70 -27.30 -3.36
CA GLY A 84 7.82 -27.94 -4.05
C GLY A 84 9.15 -27.24 -3.77
N SER A 85 10.28 -27.87 -4.15
CA SER A 85 11.62 -27.30 -3.99
C SER A 85 12.16 -26.71 -5.29
N THR A 86 12.71 -25.49 -5.24
CA THR A 86 13.44 -24.90 -6.37
C THR A 86 14.62 -25.77 -6.83
N VAL A 87 15.24 -26.51 -5.90
CA VAL A 87 16.38 -27.39 -6.18
C VAL A 87 15.92 -28.62 -6.97
N GLU A 88 14.78 -29.20 -6.59
CA GLU A 88 14.20 -30.37 -7.28
C GLU A 88 13.65 -30.01 -8.66
N ILE A 89 13.02 -28.83 -8.78
CA ILE A 89 12.45 -28.33 -10.03
C ILE A 89 13.56 -27.84 -10.99
N GLY A 90 14.70 -27.40 -10.47
CA GLY A 90 15.86 -26.97 -11.25
C GLY A 90 15.82 -25.49 -11.66
N PHE A 91 15.37 -24.61 -10.76
CA PHE A 91 15.49 -23.16 -10.93
C PHE A 91 16.89 -22.62 -10.61
#